data_AF-A0A194QWP7-F1
#
_entry.id   AF-A0A194QWP7-F1
#
_cell.length_a   1.000
_cell.length_b   1.000
_cell.length_c   1.000
_cell.angle_alpha   90.00
_cell.angle_beta   90.00
_cell.angle_gamma   90.00
#
_symmetry.space_group_name_H-M   'P 1'
#
loop_
_entity.id
_entity.type
_entity.pdbx_description
1 polymer ?
#
loop_
_entity_poly.entity_id
_entity_poly.type
_entity_poly.pdbx_seq_one_letter_code
_entity_poly.pdbx_strand_id
1 'polypeptide(L)'
;MAAYVNRTISMMAGDGPHNVATLNNGNVRVNMPNVDSPLQIFVRAKKKINDIFIEIDDYVKDAVTFMHAVSGENKIASAQDVANIEAYVSKVQAIREVLKRDHMKVAFFGRTSNGKSTVINAMLHDKILPSGIGHTTNCFLQVEGV
;
A
#
# COMPACT_ATOMS: atom_id res chain seq x y z
N MET A 1 36.28 1.51 -16.83
CA MET A 1 35.60 0.21 -16.97
C MET A 1 34.12 0.43 -16.70
N ALA A 2 33.26 0.22 -17.71
CA ALA A 2 31.81 0.43 -17.57
C ALA A 2 31.18 -0.83 -16.94
N ALA A 3 30.50 -0.66 -15.80
CA ALA A 3 29.76 -1.75 -15.16
C ALA A 3 28.36 -1.84 -15.77
N TYR A 4 28.06 -2.93 -16.45
CA TYR A 4 26.72 -3.25 -16.91
C TYR A 4 25.83 -3.58 -15.70
N VAL A 5 24.79 -2.76 -15.49
CA VAL A 5 23.75 -3.04 -14.50
C VAL A 5 22.76 -4.02 -15.13
N ASN A 6 22.88 -5.30 -14.79
CA ASN A 6 21.93 -6.31 -15.21
C ASN A 6 20.69 -6.21 -14.28
N ARG A 7 19.57 -5.70 -14.79
CA ARG A 7 18.31 -5.64 -14.03
C ARG A 7 17.58 -6.98 -14.17
N THR A 8 17.53 -7.74 -13.09
CA THR A 8 16.72 -8.95 -12.99
C THR A 8 15.25 -8.60 -13.20
N ILE A 9 14.60 -9.24 -14.17
CA ILE A 9 13.17 -9.15 -14.43
C ILE A 9 12.44 -10.01 -13.39
N SER A 10 11.42 -9.45 -12.74
CA SER A 10 10.56 -10.19 -11.80
C SER A 10 9.66 -11.15 -12.59
N MET A 11 9.89 -12.45 -12.45
CA MET A 11 9.05 -13.52 -13.00
C MET A 11 7.98 -13.86 -11.97
N MET A 12 6.97 -13.00 -11.79
CA MET A 12 5.74 -13.40 -11.10
C MET A 12 4.79 -13.92 -12.18
N ALA A 13 4.68 -15.25 -12.26
CA ALA A 13 3.66 -15.92 -13.06
C ALA A 13 2.30 -15.73 -12.37
N GLY A 14 1.56 -14.72 -12.81
CA GLY A 14 0.16 -14.49 -12.43
C GLY A 14 -0.62 -14.20 -13.70
N ASP A 15 -1.52 -15.12 -14.03
CA ASP A 15 -2.33 -15.13 -15.25
C ASP A 15 -3.11 -13.82 -15.48
N GLY A 16 -2.90 -13.23 -16.67
CA GLY A 16 -3.65 -12.10 -17.22
C GLY A 16 -3.08 -11.70 -18.58
N PRO A 17 -3.89 -11.39 -19.61
CA PRO A 17 -3.42 -11.35 -20.99
C PRO A 17 -2.81 -9.98 -21.32
N HIS A 18 -1.68 -9.60 -20.72
CA HIS A 18 -0.92 -8.45 -21.21
C HIS A 18 0.59 -8.65 -21.06
N ASN A 19 1.29 -8.45 -22.17
CA ASN A 19 2.74 -8.31 -22.34
C ASN A 19 3.55 -9.60 -22.50
N VAL A 20 3.38 -10.25 -23.66
CA VAL A 20 4.46 -11.04 -24.26
C VAL A 20 5.44 -10.05 -24.90
N ALA A 21 6.58 -9.78 -24.25
CA ALA A 21 7.65 -9.01 -24.85
C ALA A 21 8.46 -9.91 -25.79
N THR A 22 8.20 -9.78 -27.09
CA THR A 22 9.03 -10.40 -28.14
C THR A 22 10.41 -9.76 -28.12
N LEU A 23 11.44 -10.54 -27.79
CA LEU A 23 12.84 -10.13 -27.87
C LEU A 23 13.22 -9.87 -29.33
N ASN A 24 13.54 -8.62 -29.67
CA ASN A 24 14.30 -8.33 -30.87
C ASN A 24 15.45 -7.34 -30.60
N ASN A 25 16.58 -7.67 -31.18
CA ASN A 25 17.92 -7.17 -30.91
C ASN A 25 18.12 -5.78 -31.54
N GLY A 26 18.47 -4.78 -30.73
CA GLY A 26 18.98 -3.49 -31.22
C GLY A 26 18.11 -2.28 -30.87
N ASN A 27 18.67 -1.39 -30.03
CA ASN A 27 18.21 -0.02 -29.76
C ASN A 27 16.75 0.13 -29.32
N VAL A 28 16.44 -0.34 -28.10
CA VAL A 28 15.19 0.03 -27.43
C VAL A 28 15.34 1.43 -26.83
N ARG A 29 15.13 2.47 -27.64
CA ARG A 29 14.51 3.69 -27.12
C ARG A 29 13.09 3.29 -26.76
N VAL A 30 12.86 2.98 -25.48
CA VAL A 30 11.51 2.73 -24.98
C VAL A 30 10.78 4.06 -25.06
N ASN A 31 10.13 4.33 -26.19
CA ASN A 31 9.13 5.36 -26.28
C ASN A 31 7.92 4.83 -25.52
N MET A 32 7.98 4.92 -24.19
CA MET A 32 6.96 4.35 -23.32
C MET A 32 5.77 5.30 -23.29
N PRO A 33 4.61 4.91 -23.85
CA PRO A 33 3.42 5.71 -23.69
C PRO A 33 2.99 5.56 -22.23
N ASN A 34 3.16 6.64 -21.46
CA ASN A 34 2.54 6.88 -20.15
C ASN A 34 2.27 5.61 -19.31
N VAL A 35 3.33 4.89 -18.92
CA VAL A 35 3.15 3.80 -17.96
C VAL A 35 3.09 4.38 -16.57
N ASP A 36 1.90 4.31 -15.98
CA ASP A 36 1.70 4.50 -14.57
C ASP A 36 2.77 3.72 -13.78
N SER A 37 3.39 4.39 -12.79
CA SER A 37 4.32 3.73 -11.89
C SER A 37 3.66 2.47 -11.29
N PRO A 38 4.36 1.32 -11.18
CA PRO A 38 3.82 0.12 -10.54
C PRO A 38 3.29 0.37 -9.11
N LEU A 39 3.81 1.40 -8.43
CA LEU A 39 3.32 1.82 -7.11
C LEU A 39 1.85 2.29 -7.15
N GLN A 40 1.35 2.73 -8.32
CA GLN A 40 -0.05 3.09 -8.52
C GLN A 40 -1.01 1.92 -8.30
N ILE A 41 -0.55 0.68 -8.45
CA ILE A 41 -1.37 -0.51 -8.14
C ILE A 41 -1.73 -0.51 -6.65
N PHE A 42 -0.76 -0.28 -5.77
CA PHE A 42 -0.99 -0.17 -4.33
C PHE A 42 -1.89 1.03 -4.01
N VAL A 43 -1.65 2.20 -4.62
CA VAL A 43 -2.47 3.40 -4.40
C VAL A 43 -3.93 3.16 -4.77
N ARG A 44 -4.19 2.55 -5.92
CA ARG A 44 -5.56 2.22 -6.39
C ARG A 44 -6.22 1.18 -5.50
N ALA A 45 -5.50 0.12 -5.12
CA ALA A 45 -6.02 -0.90 -4.22
C ALA A 45 -6.35 -0.31 -2.83
N LYS A 46 -5.46 0.53 -2.28
CA LYS A 46 -5.66 1.23 -1.01
C LYS A 46 -6.90 2.13 -1.06
N LYS A 47 -7.07 2.91 -2.13
CA LYS A 47 -8.26 3.75 -2.30
C LYS A 47 -9.53 2.88 -2.31
N LYS A 48 -9.55 1.85 -3.15
CA LYS A 48 -10.70 0.96 -3.30
C LYS A 48 -11.11 0.27 -1.99
N ILE A 49 -10.16 -0.26 -1.21
CA ILE A 49 -10.49 -0.93 0.06
C ILE A 49 -10.98 0.07 1.12
N ASN A 50 -10.45 1.29 1.14
CA ASN A 50 -10.93 2.34 2.04
C ASN A 50 -12.36 2.76 1.69
N ASP A 51 -12.66 2.93 0.40
CA ASP A 51 -14.01 3.27 -0.08
C ASP A 51 -15.02 2.19 0.32
N ILE A 52 -14.69 0.90 0.12
CA ILE A 52 -15.53 -0.22 0.54
C ILE A 52 -15.81 -0.19 2.05
N PHE A 53 -14.79 0.09 2.88
CA PHE A 53 -14.98 0.13 4.32
C PHE A 53 -15.72 1.37 4.82
N ILE A 54 -15.77 2.45 4.04
CA ILE A 54 -16.67 3.57 4.29
C ILE A 54 -18.12 3.10 4.09
N GLU A 55 -18.41 2.46 2.96
CA GLU A 55 -19.74 1.93 2.64
C GLU A 55 -20.20 0.88 3.67
N ILE A 56 -19.32 -0.02 4.11
CA ILE A 56 -19.63 -1.01 5.15
C ILE A 56 -19.96 -0.33 6.49
N ASP A 57 -19.24 0.73 6.88
CA ASP A 57 -19.51 1.45 8.13
C ASP A 57 -20.89 2.12 8.13
N ASP A 58 -21.26 2.73 7.01
CA ASP A 58 -22.59 3.32 6.84
C ASP A 58 -23.67 2.24 6.85
N TYR A 59 -23.46 1.14 6.12
CA TYR A 59 -24.39 0.01 6.10
C TYR A 59 -24.61 -0.62 7.48
N VAL A 60 -23.56 -0.78 8.29
CA VAL A 60 -23.70 -1.36 9.64
C VAL A 60 -24.46 -0.42 10.56
N LYS A 61 -24.30 0.91 10.43
CA LYS A 61 -25.10 1.88 11.20
C LYS A 61 -26.58 1.87 10.82
N ASP A 62 -26.87 1.75 9.53
CA ASP A 62 -28.24 1.60 9.04
C ASP A 62 -28.86 0.29 9.56
N ALA A 63 -28.09 -0.79 9.57
CA ALA A 63 -28.51 -2.07 10.12
C ALA A 63 -28.80 -1.99 11.63
N VAL A 64 -27.98 -1.29 12.42
CA VAL A 64 -28.27 -1.03 13.85
C VAL A 64 -29.62 -0.31 14.00
N THR A 65 -29.85 0.75 13.21
CA THR A 65 -31.09 1.53 13.26
C THR A 65 -32.31 0.68 12.91
N PHE A 66 -32.20 -0.16 11.87
CA PHE A 66 -33.24 -1.10 11.47
C PHE A 66 -33.54 -2.14 12.56
N MET A 67 -32.50 -2.70 13.18
CA MET A 67 -32.65 -3.71 14.23
C MET A 67 -33.35 -3.17 15.48
N HIS A 68 -33.07 -1.92 15.85
CA HIS A 68 -33.77 -1.23 16.94
C HIS A 68 -35.26 -1.04 16.62
N ALA A 69 -35.62 -0.66 15.40
CA ALA A 69 -37.01 -0.51 14.97
C ALA A 69 -37.77 -1.85 15.03
N VAL A 70 -37.16 -2.93 14.52
CA VAL A 70 -37.78 -4.26 14.46
C VAL A 70 -37.90 -4.94 15.83
N SER A 71 -36.95 -4.69 16.74
CA SER A 71 -37.01 -5.21 18.11
C SER A 71 -38.15 -4.57 18.91
N GLY A 72 -38.44 -3.28 18.67
CA GLY A 72 -39.52 -2.54 19.31
C GLY A 72 -40.92 -2.91 18.82
N GLU A 73 -41.13 -3.00 17.51
CA GLU A 73 -42.48 -3.16 16.93
C GLU A 73 -43.01 -4.60 16.98
N ASN A 74 -42.14 -5.60 16.68
CA ASN A 74 -42.60 -6.97 16.43
C ASN A 74 -41.91 -8.05 17.28
N LYS A 75 -40.97 -7.68 18.16
CA LYS A 75 -40.11 -8.62 18.94
C LYS A 75 -39.46 -9.73 18.08
N ILE A 76 -39.26 -9.48 16.78
CA ILE A 76 -38.68 -10.46 15.85
C ILE A 76 -37.19 -10.64 16.11
N ALA A 77 -36.50 -9.57 16.52
CA ALA A 77 -35.08 -9.57 16.82
C ALA A 77 -34.82 -9.72 18.32
N SER A 78 -33.90 -10.61 18.70
CA SER A 78 -33.49 -10.77 20.10
C SER A 78 -32.57 -9.62 20.54
N ALA A 79 -32.55 -9.34 21.84
CA ALA A 79 -31.62 -8.35 22.40
C ALA A 79 -30.14 -8.71 22.12
N GLN A 80 -29.83 -10.00 21.99
CA GLN A 80 -28.49 -10.46 21.65
C GLN A 80 -28.11 -10.11 20.21
N ASP A 81 -29.05 -10.18 19.26
CA ASP A 81 -28.79 -9.85 17.85
C ASP A 81 -28.51 -8.36 17.68
N VAL A 82 -29.26 -7.51 18.39
CA VAL A 82 -29.03 -6.06 18.43
C VAL A 82 -27.63 -5.76 18.98
N ALA A 83 -27.26 -6.34 20.13
CA ALA A 83 -25.94 -6.15 20.74
C ALA A 83 -24.80 -6.64 19.83
N ASN A 84 -25.00 -7.75 19.09
CA ASN A 84 -24.01 -8.26 18.15
C ASN A 84 -23.77 -7.29 16.98
N ILE A 85 -24.83 -6.67 16.45
CA ILE A 85 -24.74 -5.74 15.33
C ILE A 85 -24.15 -4.39 15.77
N GLU A 86 -24.49 -3.92 16.96
CA GLU A 86 -23.82 -2.76 17.57
C GLU A 86 -22.31 -3.00 17.73
N ALA A 87 -21.91 -4.22 18.13
CA ALA A 87 -20.50 -4.59 18.21
C ALA A 87 -19.79 -4.63 16.85
N TYR A 88 -20.51 -4.76 15.73
CA TYR A 88 -19.88 -4.66 14.40
C TYR A 88 -19.48 -3.23 14.06
N VAL A 89 -20.21 -2.21 14.53
CA VAL A 89 -19.84 -0.81 14.31
C VAL A 89 -18.43 -0.54 14.82
N SER A 90 -18.13 -0.94 16.07
CA SER A 90 -16.81 -0.73 16.67
C SER A 90 -15.71 -1.53 15.95
N LYS A 91 -15.99 -2.76 15.52
CA LYS A 91 -15.04 -3.59 14.75
C LYS A 91 -14.71 -2.97 13.40
N VAL A 92 -15.72 -2.49 12.67
CA VAL A 92 -15.53 -1.84 11.36
C VAL A 92 -14.74 -0.54 11.51
N GLN A 93 -15.05 0.27 12.53
CA GLN A 93 -14.29 1.48 12.84
C GLN A 93 -12.81 1.19 13.14
N ALA A 94 -12.54 0.15 13.94
CA ALA A 94 -11.16 -0.26 14.22
C ALA A 94 -10.40 -0.67 12.95
N ILE A 95 -11.04 -1.40 12.04
CA ILE A 95 -10.42 -1.77 10.76
C ILE A 95 -10.16 -0.53 9.90
N ARG A 96 -11.10 0.42 9.84
CA ARG A 96 -10.92 1.69 9.12
C ARG A 96 -9.74 2.49 9.61
N GLU A 97 -9.50 2.53 10.92
CA GLU A 97 -8.32 3.21 11.49
C GLU A 97 -7.01 2.57 11.04
N VAL A 98 -6.97 1.24 10.92
CA VAL A 98 -5.81 0.51 10.43
C VAL A 98 -5.58 0.76 8.93
N LEU A 99 -6.63 0.67 8.11
CA LEU A 99 -6.55 0.86 6.64
C LEU A 99 -6.12 2.27 6.23
N LYS A 100 -6.37 3.29 7.06
CA LYS A 100 -5.90 4.66 6.81
C LYS A 100 -4.38 4.78 6.85
N ARG A 101 -3.71 4.03 7.74
CA ARG A 101 -2.26 4.14 8.02
C ARG A 101 -1.36 3.41 7.02
N ASP A 102 -1.95 2.68 6.06
CA ASP A 102 -1.21 1.73 5.25
C ASP A 102 -0.30 2.42 4.21
N HIS A 103 1.00 2.15 4.28
CA HIS A 103 2.01 2.68 3.37
C HIS A 103 3.01 1.56 3.06
N MET A 104 3.56 1.56 1.85
CA MET A 104 4.62 0.62 1.52
C MET A 104 5.90 0.99 2.26
N LYS A 105 6.51 0.02 2.93
CA LYS A 105 7.78 0.20 3.66
C LYS A 105 8.88 -0.64 3.02
N VAL A 106 9.98 0.02 2.66
CA VAL A 106 11.22 -0.63 2.23
C VAL A 106 12.32 -0.32 3.26
N ALA A 107 13.09 -1.34 3.64
CA ALA A 107 14.17 -1.20 4.60
C ALA A 107 15.51 -1.61 3.97
N PHE A 108 16.55 -0.79 4.16
CA PHE A 108 17.88 -1.00 3.61
C PHE A 108 18.85 -1.42 4.71
N PHE A 109 19.45 -2.61 4.56
CA PHE A 109 20.43 -3.15 5.50
C PHE A 109 21.79 -3.37 4.82
N GLY A 110 22.86 -3.30 5.60
CA GLY A 110 24.23 -3.49 5.10
C GLY A 110 25.29 -2.85 6.00
N ARG A 111 26.55 -3.24 5.79
CA ARG A 111 27.71 -2.71 6.53
C ARG A 111 27.85 -1.18 6.36
N THR A 112 28.62 -0.57 7.25
CA THR A 112 29.00 0.85 7.14
C THR A 112 29.66 1.11 5.79
N SER A 113 29.34 2.24 5.17
CA SER A 113 29.86 2.66 3.86
C SER A 113 29.40 1.84 2.63
N ASN A 114 28.47 0.87 2.77
CA ASN A 114 27.87 0.16 1.62
C ASN A 114 26.92 1.02 0.74
N GLY A 115 26.84 2.33 0.97
CA GLY A 115 26.05 3.24 0.13
C GLY A 115 24.54 3.24 0.38
N LYS A 116 24.06 2.77 1.54
CA LYS A 116 22.62 2.75 1.88
C LYS A 116 21.94 4.11 1.67
N SER A 117 22.48 5.17 2.28
CA SER A 117 21.95 6.54 2.13
C SER A 117 22.05 7.05 0.69
N THR A 118 23.11 6.66 -0.04
CA THR A 118 23.29 7.02 -1.45
C THR A 118 22.22 6.39 -2.34
N VAL A 119 21.84 5.14 -2.08
CA VAL A 119 20.76 4.46 -2.81
C VAL A 119 19.42 5.16 -2.58
N ILE A 120 19.12 5.52 -1.33
CA ILE A 120 17.87 6.22 -0.98
C ILE A 120 17.82 7.59 -1.69
N ASN A 121 18.89 8.38 -1.61
CA ASN A 121 18.97 9.68 -2.29
C ASN A 121 18.82 9.55 -3.81
N ALA A 122 19.40 8.50 -4.40
CA ALA A 122 19.27 8.24 -5.83
C ALA A 122 17.82 7.84 -6.21
N MET A 123 17.14 7.03 -5.38
CA MET A 123 15.73 6.67 -5.60
C MET A 123 14.79 7.88 -5.50
N LEU A 124 15.11 8.84 -4.62
CA LEU A 124 14.31 10.04 -4.39
C LEU A 124 14.76 11.23 -5.26
N HIS A 125 15.80 11.04 -6.09
CA HIS A 125 16.39 12.05 -6.95
C HIS A 125 16.84 13.34 -6.23
N ASP A 126 17.11 13.26 -4.93
CA ASP A 126 17.52 14.39 -4.09
C ASP A 126 18.40 13.94 -2.91
N LYS A 127 19.22 14.86 -2.37
CA LYS A 127 20.15 14.61 -1.27
C LYS A 127 19.46 14.76 0.09
N ILE A 128 18.54 13.83 0.38
CA ILE A 128 17.70 13.85 1.59
C ILE A 128 18.45 13.36 2.82
N LEU A 129 19.18 12.24 2.70
CA LEU A 129 19.97 11.67 3.79
C LEU A 129 21.45 12.09 3.69
N PRO A 130 22.16 12.28 4.82
CA PRO A 130 23.60 12.48 4.81
C PRO A 130 24.29 11.29 4.14
N SER A 131 25.00 11.57 3.05
CA SER A 131 25.75 10.58 2.27
C SER A 131 27.10 11.18 1.86
N GLY A 132 28.21 10.53 2.24
CA GLY A 132 29.57 10.98 1.97
C GLY A 132 30.60 10.22 2.82
N ILE A 133 31.89 10.46 2.56
CA ILE A 133 32.99 9.86 3.34
C ILE A 133 32.90 10.34 4.79
N GLY A 134 32.99 9.42 5.75
CA GLY A 134 32.96 9.75 7.19
C GLY A 134 31.55 9.93 7.79
N HIS A 135 30.49 9.93 6.98
CA HIS A 135 29.12 9.95 7.49
C HIS A 135 28.65 8.54 7.88
N THR A 136 28.35 8.35 9.15
CA THR A 136 27.75 7.13 9.69
C THR A 136 26.45 7.47 10.42
N THR A 137 25.45 6.60 10.28
CA THR A 137 24.16 6.72 10.98
C THR A 137 24.13 5.73 12.13
N ASN A 138 24.03 6.20 13.37
CA ASN A 138 24.00 5.35 14.57
C ASN A 138 22.59 4.84 14.94
N CYS A 139 21.56 5.35 14.26
CA CYS A 139 20.16 5.01 14.47
C CYS A 139 19.46 4.68 13.14
N PHE A 140 18.22 4.20 13.23
CA PHE A 140 17.35 4.06 12.07
C PHE A 140 16.88 5.43 11.60
N LEU A 141 17.01 5.70 10.31
CA LEU A 141 16.43 6.87 9.66
C LEU A 141 15.27 6.41 8.78
N GLN A 142 14.12 7.05 8.92
CA GLN A 142 12.93 6.84 8.10
C GLN A 142 12.70 8.09 7.24
N VAL A 143 12.43 7.87 5.96
CA VAL A 143 12.00 8.91 5.01
C VAL A 143 10.61 8.54 4.54
N GLU A 144 9.68 9.48 4.60
CA GLU A 144 8.29 9.31 4.20
C GLU A 144 7.86 10.57 3.42
N GLY A 145 7.10 10.37 2.34
CA GLY A 145 6.49 11.47 1.58
C GLY A 145 5.16 11.87 2.21
N VAL A 146 4.86 13.17 2.21
CA VAL A 146 3.57 13.73 2.64
C VAL A 146 2.53 13.57 1.53
#